data_AF-A0A925B3P9-F1
#
_entry.id   AF-A0A925B3P9-F1
#
_cell.length_a   1.000
_cell.length_b   1.000
_cell.length_c   1.000
_cell.angle_alpha   90.00
_cell.angle_beta   90.00
_cell.angle_gamma   90.00
#
_symmetry.space_group_name_H-M   'P 1'
#
loop_
_entity.id
_entity.type
_entity.pdbx_description
1 polymer ?
#
loop_
_entity_poly.entity_id
_entity_poly.type
_entity_poly.pdbx_seq_one_letter_code
_entity_poly.pdbx_strand_id
1 'polypeptide(L)' 'MSNKIAVIETNKGTIKFELLEADAPKTTENFTLLAQKGYYDGVIFHRVIKGFM' A
#
# COMPACT_ATOMS: atom_id res chain seq x y z
N MET A 1 11.79 16.65 -2.37
CA MET A 1 11.69 15.77 -1.19
C MET A 1 11.52 14.34 -1.70
N SER A 2 12.13 13.35 -1.07
CA SER A 2 11.93 11.94 -1.46
C SER A 2 10.63 11.44 -0.85
N ASN A 3 9.75 10.89 -1.67
CA ASN A 3 8.54 10.21 -1.20
C ASN A 3 8.90 8.91 -0.47
N LYS A 4 7.97 8.43 0.37
CA LYS A 4 8.10 7.13 1.04
C LYS A 4 7.80 5.98 0.08
N ILE A 5 8.49 4.86 0.28
CA ILE A 5 8.22 3.60 -0.40
C ILE A 5 7.47 2.67 0.55
N ALA A 6 6.30 2.18 0.11
CA ALA A 6 5.57 1.13 0.77
C ALA A 6 5.94 -0.23 0.16
N VAL A 7 6.05 -1.24 1.02
CA VAL A 7 6.36 -2.62 0.65
C VAL A 7 5.26 -3.52 1.22
N ILE A 8 4.61 -4.29 0.35
CA ILE A 8 3.64 -5.31 0.75
C ILE A 8 4.21 -6.67 0.40
N GLU A 9 4.37 -7.51 1.40
CA GLU A 9 4.77 -8.90 1.24
C GLU A 9 3.53 -9.78 1.10
N THR A 10 3.45 -10.53 0.01
CA THR A 10 2.35 -11.45 -0.26
C THR A 10 2.88 -12.84 -0.55
N ASN A 11 2.01 -13.85 -0.48
CA ASN A 11 2.34 -15.21 -0.92
C ASN A 11 2.54 -15.34 -2.45
N LYS A 12 2.32 -14.28 -3.22
CA LYS A 12 2.59 -14.21 -4.67
C LYS A 12 3.77 -13.31 -5.02
N GLY A 13 4.51 -12.82 -4.01
CA GLY A 13 5.69 -11.98 -4.17
C GLY A 13 5.55 -10.62 -3.49
N THR A 14 6.62 -9.83 -3.58
CA THR A 14 6.72 -8.51 -2.96
C THR A 14 6.27 -7.43 -3.94
N ILE A 15 5.34 -6.58 -3.49
CA ILE A 15 4.90 -5.39 -4.22
C ILE A 15 5.58 -4.18 -3.57
N LYS A 16 6.25 -3.35 -4.38
CA LYS A 16 6.87 -2.10 -3.93
C LYS A 16 6.30 -0.94 -4.72
N PHE A 17 5.91 0.13 -4.04
CA PHE A 17 5.35 1.32 -4.68
C PHE A 17 5.63 2.58 -3.88
N GLU A 18 5.61 3.71 -4.58
CA GLU A 18 5.86 5.04 -4.02
C GLU A 18 4.56 5.69 -3.56
N LEU A 19 4.60 6.39 -2.42
CA LEU A 19 3.48 7.18 -1.91
C LEU A 19 3.65 8.64 -2.34
N LEU A 20 2.77 9.13 -3.22
CA LEU A 20 2.81 10.51 -3.72
C LEU A 20 2.26 11.50 -2.68
N GLU A 21 3.08 11.79 -1.66
CA GLU A 21 2.68 12.60 -0.49
C GLU A 21 2.29 14.03 -0.87
N ALA A 22 2.86 14.59 -1.94
CA ALA A 22 2.51 15.91 -2.45
C ALA A 22 1.10 15.97 -3.06
N ASP A 23 0.67 14.89 -3.72
CA ASP A 23 -0.60 14.84 -4.46
C ASP A 23 -1.76 14.47 -3.52
N ALA A 24 -1.52 13.60 -2.54
CA ALA A 24 -2.55 13.07 -1.66
C ALA A 24 -2.11 12.93 -0.19
N PRO A 25 -1.72 14.04 0.48
CA PRO A 25 -1.04 14.01 1.78
C PRO A 25 -1.83 13.28 2.89
N LYS A 26 -3.15 13.49 2.95
CA LYS A 26 -4.01 12.83 3.96
C LYS A 26 -4.15 11.33 3.71
N THR A 27 -4.23 10.92 2.44
CA THR A 27 -4.36 9.52 2.07
C THR A 27 -3.08 8.77 2.35
N THR A 28 -1.93 9.34 1.98
CA THR A 28 -0.62 8.75 2.25
C THR A 28 -0.32 8.67 3.74
N GLU A 29 -0.70 9.68 4.53
CA GLU A 29 -0.60 9.65 5.99
C GLU A 29 -1.46 8.53 6.60
N ASN A 30 -2.75 8.47 6.25
CA ASN A 30 -3.66 7.46 6.77
C ASN A 30 -3.20 6.03 6.42
N PHE A 31 -2.80 5.81 5.16
CA PHE A 31 -2.27 4.51 4.73
C PHE A 31 -1.01 4.12 5.52
N THR A 32 -0.08 5.07 5.70
CA THR A 32 1.17 4.84 6.46
C THR A 32 0.87 4.46 7.91
N LEU A 33 -0.05 5.17 8.57
CA LEU A 33 -0.42 4.89 9.96
C LEU A 33 -1.10 3.53 10.12
N LEU A 34 -1.98 3.15 9.20
CA LEU A 34 -2.62 1.82 9.22
C LEU A 34 -1.59 0.71 8.98
N ALA A 35 -0.68 0.89 8.01
CA ALA A 35 0.39 -0.07 7.74
C ALA A 35 1.33 -0.25 8.94
N GLN A 36 1.76 0.84 9.59
CA GLN A 36 2.62 0.78 10.78
C GLN A 36 1.94 0.11 11.99
N LYS A 37 0.60 0.12 12.04
CA LYS A 37 -0.19 -0.59 13.07
C LYS A 37 -0.45 -2.06 12.73
N GLY A 38 0.11 -2.57 11.62
CA GLY A 38 -0.13 -3.95 11.16
C GLY A 38 -1.55 -4.19 10.66
N TYR A 39 -2.31 -3.13 10.33
CA TYR A 39 -3.74 -3.26 9.98
C TYR A 39 -3.97 -4.12 8.74
N TYR A 40 -3.04 -4.10 7.77
CA TYR A 40 -3.14 -4.84 6.53
C TYR A 40 -2.55 -6.26 6.62
N ASP A 41 -1.96 -6.64 7.75
CA ASP A 41 -1.33 -7.94 7.92
C ASP A 41 -2.40 -9.05 7.90
N GLY A 42 -2.23 -10.02 7.00
CA GLY A 42 -3.20 -11.11 6.79
C GLY A 42 -4.45 -10.73 5.99
N VAL A 43 -4.60 -9.47 5.57
CA VAL A 43 -5.70 -9.05 4.69
C VAL A 43 -5.48 -9.58 3.27
N ILE A 44 -6.53 -10.15 2.67
CA ILE A 44 -6.49 -10.69 1.31
C ILE A 44 -6.91 -9.68 0.25
N PHE A 45 -6.42 -9.87 -0.98
CA PHE A 45 -7.02 -9.29 -2.17
C PHE A 45 -8.29 -10.08 -2.54
N HIS A 46 -9.43 -9.71 -1.93
CA HIS A 46 -10.70 -10.43 -2.10
C HIS A 46 -11.32 -10.27 -3.49
N ARG A 47 -10.88 -9.29 -4.29
CA ARG A 47 -11.36 -9.01 -5.65
C ARG A 47 -10.19 -8.82 -6.60
N VAL A 48 -10.17 -9.60 -7.67
CA VAL A 48 -9.16 -9.55 -8.73
C VAL A 48 -9.85 -9.73 -10.08
N ILE A 49 -9.77 -8.72 -10.95
CA ILE A 49 -10.27 -8.79 -12.33
C ILE A 49 -9.10 -8.70 -13.31
N LYS A 50 -8.92 -9.74 -14.13
CA LYS A 50 -7.83 -9.80 -15.12
C LYS A 50 -7.95 -8.66 -16.14
N GLY A 51 -6.90 -7.87 -16.28
CA GLY A 51 -6.85 -6.72 -17.19
C GLY A 51 -7.53 -5.45 -16.66
N PHE A 52 -8.00 -5.47 -15.40
CA PHE A 52 -8.53 -4.33 -14.69
C PHE A 52 -8.08 -4.43 -13.23
N MET A 53 -8.92 -4.03 -12.29
CA MET A 53 -8.75 -4.19 -10.85
C MET A 53 -9.93 -4.99 -10.34
#